data_AF-A0A399EKY6-F1
#
_entry.id   AF-A0A399EKY6-F1
#
_cell.length_a   1.000
_cell.length_b   1.000
_cell.length_c   1.000
_cell.angle_alpha   90.00
_cell.angle_beta   90.00
_cell.angle_gamma   90.00
#
_symmetry.space_group_name_H-M   'P 1'
#
loop_
_entity.id
_entity.type
_entity.pdbx_description
1 polymer ?
#
loop_
_entity_poly.entity_id
_entity_poly.type
_entity_poly.pdbx_seq_one_letter_code
_entity_poly.pdbx_strand_id
1 'polypeptide(L)'
;MSTVAVAWFLLLAFSAFNLYTAYRLLKARNLTSLIWIPVVGTLIPVLLFAWKPGGLTLLSFPVLQSIAFYVLITIANRRTP
;
A
#
# COMPACT_ATOMS: atom_id res chain seq x y z
N MET A 1 24.10 -10.26 -0.85
CA MET A 1 22.67 -10.46 -0.52
C MET A 1 21.97 -11.03 -1.75
N SER A 2 21.06 -11.99 -1.59
CA SER A 2 20.25 -12.50 -2.70
C SER A 2 19.34 -11.40 -3.26
N THR A 3 19.18 -11.32 -4.58
CA THR A 3 18.26 -10.38 -5.26
C THR A 3 16.85 -10.45 -4.70
N VAL A 4 16.40 -11.64 -4.30
CA VAL A 4 15.09 -11.86 -3.67
C VAL A 4 15.02 -11.22 -2.28
N ALA A 5 16.11 -11.25 -1.51
CA ALA A 5 16.17 -10.61 -0.19
C ALA A 5 16.12 -9.08 -0.30
N VAL A 6 16.80 -8.50 -1.31
CA VAL A 6 16.73 -7.07 -1.59
C VAL A 6 15.32 -6.66 -2.01
N ALA A 7 14.67 -7.45 -2.87
CA ALA A 7 13.28 -7.22 -3.26
C ALA A 7 12.32 -7.25 -2.07
N TRP A 8 12.47 -8.21 -1.15
CA TRP A 8 11.71 -8.24 0.10
C TRP A 8 11.94 -7.01 0.97
N PHE A 9 13.19 -6.60 1.14
CA PHE A 9 13.52 -5.44 1.94
C PHE A 9 12.88 -4.17 1.36
N LEU A 10 13.01 -3.96 0.04
CA LEU A 10 12.38 -2.84 -0.65
C LEU A 10 10.86 -2.89 -0.54
N LEU A 11 10.25 -4.06 -0.78
CA LEU A 11 8.81 -4.24 -0.72
C LEU A 11 8.27 -3.90 0.67
N LEU A 12 8.91 -4.38 1.74
CA LEU A 12 8.49 -4.09 3.12
C LEU A 12 8.75 -2.63 3.50
N ALA A 13 9.90 -2.05 3.10
CA ALA A 13 10.21 -0.66 3.37
C ALA A 13 9.20 0.29 2.68
N PHE A 14 8.91 0.05 1.40
CA PHE A 14 7.90 0.82 0.66
C PHE A 14 6.49 0.59 1.22
N SER A 15 6.16 -0.63 1.65
CA SER A 15 4.90 -0.92 2.34
C SER A 15 4.73 -0.06 3.58
N ALA A 16 5.71 -0.11 4.48
CA ALA A 16 5.69 0.65 5.72
C ALA A 16 5.61 2.16 5.46
N PHE A 17 6.41 2.68 4.52
CA PHE A 17 6.41 4.09 4.17
C PHE A 17 5.05 4.56 3.63
N ASN A 18 4.44 3.79 2.73
CA ASN A 18 3.15 4.15 2.15
C ASN A 18 2.02 4.06 3.18
N LEU A 19 1.99 2.99 3.99
CA LEU A 19 1.02 2.83 5.08
C LEU A 19 1.12 3.96 6.10
N TYR A 20 2.34 4.34 6.48
CA TYR A 20 2.57 5.46 7.37
C TYR A 20 2.09 6.80 6.78
N THR A 21 2.38 7.04 5.49
CA THR A 21 1.91 8.23 4.78
C THR A 21 0.39 8.29 4.71
N ALA A 22 -0.26 7.17 4.38
CA ALA A 22 -1.72 7.06 4.37
C ALA A 22 -2.31 7.29 5.77
N TYR A 23 -1.72 6.68 6.80
CA TYR A 23 -2.14 6.87 8.19
C TYR A 23 -2.04 8.34 8.60
N ARG A 24 -0.93 9.01 8.30
CA ARG A 24 -0.74 10.43 8.62
C ARG A 24 -1.78 11.31 7.92
N LEU A 25 -2.06 11.04 6.63
CA LEU A 25 -3.08 11.75 5.85
C LEU A 25 -4.49 11.55 6.45
N LEU A 26 -4.84 10.30 6.76
CA LEU A 26 -6.14 9.97 7.34
C LEU A 26 -6.31 10.54 8.75
N LYS A 27 -5.26 10.50 9.57
CA LYS A 27 -5.26 11.09 10.92
C LYS A 27 -5.47 12.60 10.87
N ALA A 28 -4.82 13.30 9.94
CA ALA A 28 -5.01 14.74 9.76
C ALA A 28 -6.44 15.12 9.35
N ARG A 29 -7.18 14.21 8.71
CA ARG A 29 -8.57 14.40 8.27
C ARG A 29 -9.60 13.74 9.17
N ASN A 30 -9.18 13.15 10.29
CA ASN A 30 -10.05 12.38 11.21
C ASN A 30 -10.79 11.20 10.53
N LEU A 31 -10.19 10.61 9.49
CA LEU A 31 -10.74 9.53 8.67
C LEU A 31 -10.00 8.20 8.88
N THR A 32 -9.50 7.95 10.09
CA THR A 32 -8.71 6.75 10.42
C THR A 32 -9.46 5.44 10.17
N SER A 33 -10.80 5.48 10.13
CA SER A 33 -11.64 4.33 9.74
C SER A 33 -11.39 3.82 8.33
N LEU A 34 -10.78 4.61 7.44
CA LEU A 34 -10.45 4.22 6.05
C LEU A 34 -9.06 3.58 5.91
N ILE A 35 -8.33 3.37 7.02
CA ILE A 35 -6.97 2.82 6.99
C ILE A 35 -6.91 1.41 6.40
N TRP A 36 -8.02 0.66 6.45
CA TRP A 36 -8.08 -0.69 5.87
C TRP A 36 -7.86 -0.69 4.36
N ILE A 37 -8.19 0.39 3.64
CA ILE A 37 -8.04 0.49 2.18
C ILE A 37 -6.55 0.36 1.76
N PRO A 38 -5.63 1.21 2.24
CA PRO A 38 -4.21 1.07 1.94
C PRO A 38 -3.62 -0.21 2.55
N VAL A 39 -4.10 -0.68 3.71
CA VAL A 39 -3.67 -1.96 4.31
C VAL A 39 -3.93 -3.12 3.35
N VAL A 40 -5.15 -3.26 2.82
CA VAL A 40 -5.50 -4.31 1.87
C VAL A 40 -4.72 -4.15 0.56
N GLY A 41 -4.59 -2.91 0.07
CA GLY A 41 -3.80 -2.59 -1.12
C GLY A 41 -2.32 -2.98 -1.02
N THR A 42 -1.77 -3.03 0.19
CA THR A 42 -0.41 -3.49 0.47
C THR A 42 -0.33 -4.99 0.74
N LEU A 43 -1.29 -5.54 1.51
CA LEU A 43 -1.29 -6.96 1.91
C LEU A 43 -1.38 -7.91 0.70
N ILE A 44 -2.23 -7.58 -0.29
CA ILE A 44 -2.42 -8.42 -1.47
C ILE A 44 -1.10 -8.59 -2.26
N PRO A 45 -0.39 -7.50 -2.67
CA PRO A 45 0.92 -7.62 -3.30
C PRO A 45 1.96 -8.39 -2.48
N VAL A 46 2.00 -8.17 -1.16
CA VAL A 46 2.95 -8.85 -0.26
C VAL A 46 2.70 -10.36 -0.28
N LEU A 47 1.44 -10.79 -0.19
CA LEU A 47 1.06 -12.19 -0.23
C LEU A 47 1.34 -12.81 -1.61
N LEU A 48 1.07 -12.08 -2.69
CA LEU A 48 1.40 -12.52 -4.06
C LEU A 48 2.91 -12.70 -4.24
N PHE A 49 3.71 -11.78 -3.73
CA PHE A 49 5.17 -11.86 -3.77
C PHE A 49 5.71 -13.01 -2.91
N ALA A 50 5.08 -13.29 -1.75
CA ALA A 50 5.41 -14.43 -0.91
C ALA A 50 5.13 -15.76 -1.59
N TRP A 51 4.00 -15.87 -2.30
CA TRP A 51 3.62 -17.09 -2.98
C TRP A 51 4.48 -17.36 -4.22
N LYS A 52 4.78 -16.33 -5.01
CA LYS A 52 5.63 -16.45 -6.19
C LYS A 52 6.50 -15.19 -6.35
N PRO A 53 7.72 -15.19 -5.80
CA PRO A 53 8.62 -14.04 -5.94
C PRO A 53 9.03 -13.88 -7.40
N GLY A 54 8.76 -12.71 -7.96
CA GLY A 54 9.07 -12.39 -9.34
C GLY A 54 8.87 -10.92 -9.68
N GLY A 55 9.33 -10.49 -10.85
CA GLY A 55 9.20 -9.10 -11.29
C GLY A 55 7.74 -8.65 -11.42
N LEU A 56 6.85 -9.52 -11.90
CA LEU A 56 5.42 -9.21 -12.05
C LEU A 56 4.72 -9.01 -10.70
N THR A 57 5.05 -9.82 -9.69
CA THR A 57 4.48 -9.67 -8.34
C THR A 57 5.02 -8.43 -7.64
N LEU A 58 6.28 -8.05 -7.90
CA LEU A 58 6.83 -6.74 -7.49
C LEU A 58 6.10 -5.57 -8.15
N LEU A 59 5.82 -5.63 -9.45
CA LEU A 59 5.12 -4.55 -10.17
C LEU A 59 3.66 -4.41 -9.76
N SER A 60 3.03 -5.48 -9.26
CA SER A 60 1.67 -5.41 -8.70
C SER A 60 1.57 -4.46 -7.50
N PHE A 61 2.68 -4.28 -6.77
CA PHE A 61 2.76 -3.44 -5.58
C PHE A 61 2.40 -1.97 -5.88
N PRO A 62 3.17 -1.21 -6.69
CA PRO A 62 2.84 0.19 -6.97
C PRO A 62 1.48 0.36 -7.65
N VAL A 63 1.03 -0.60 -8.46
CA VAL A 63 -0.28 -0.54 -9.13
C VAL A 63 -1.43 -0.63 -8.14
N LEU A 64 -1.46 -1.67 -7.32
CA LEU A 64 -2.52 -1.86 -6.31
C LEU A 64 -2.47 -0.78 -5.23
N GLN A 65 -1.27 -0.34 -4.85
CA GLN A 65 -1.09 0.78 -3.94
C GLN A 65 -1.69 2.08 -4.52
N SER A 66 -1.45 2.38 -5.80
CA SER A 66 -1.98 3.57 -6.47
C SER A 66 -3.51 3.55 -6.54
N ILE A 67 -4.10 2.39 -6.86
CA ILE A 67 -5.56 2.20 -6.86
C ILE A 67 -6.12 2.43 -5.46
N ALA A 68 -5.51 1.85 -4.42
CA ALA A 68 -5.93 2.02 -3.04
C ALA A 68 -5.89 3.50 -2.61
N PHE A 69 -4.83 4.23 -2.94
CA PHE A 69 -4.73 5.66 -2.67
C PHE A 69 -5.75 6.48 -3.46
N TYR A 70 -5.98 6.17 -4.73
CA TYR A 70 -6.99 6.85 -5.56
C TYR A 70 -8.39 6.70 -4.97
N VAL A 71 -8.76 5.47 -4.59
CA VAL A 71 -10.04 5.17 -3.92
C VAL A 71 -10.13 5.92 -2.59
N LEU A 72 -9.07 5.90 -1.79
CA LEU A 72 -9.02 6.59 -0.50
C LEU A 72 -9.20 8.11 -0.66
N ILE A 73 -8.53 8.73 -1.63
CA ILE A 73 -8.66 10.17 -1.91
C ILE A 73 -10.07 10.49 -2.42
N THR A 74 -10.63 9.66 -3.30
CA THR A 74 -11.98 9.83 -3.84
C THR A 74 -13.02 9.76 -2.73
N ILE A 75 -12.91 8.79 -1.80
CA ILE A 75 -13.81 8.67 -0.65
C ILE A 75 -13.60 9.83 0.32
N ALA A 76 -12.35 10.19 0.62
CA ALA A 76 -12.03 11.28 1.53
C ALA A 76 -12.59 12.61 1.02
N ASN A 77 -12.41 12.92 -0.26
CA ASN A 77 -12.92 14.15 -0.88
C ASN A 77 -14.46 14.17 -0.97
N ARG A 78 -15.12 13.02 -1.10
CA ARG A 78 -16.60 12.94 -1.07
C ARG A 78 -17.19 13.11 0.33
N ARG A 79 -16.39 12.89 1.40
CA ARG A 79 -16.84 13.01 2.80
C ARG A 79 -16.54 14.36 3.43
N THR A 80 -15.65 15.15 2.84
CA THR A 80 -15.45 16.56 3.18
C THR A 80 -16.43 17.41 2.37
N PRO A 81 -17.36 18.17 3.01
CA PRO A 81 -18.22 19.11 2.32
C PRO A 81 -17.43 20.25 1.65
#